data_AF-A0A3P5XG89-F1
#
_entry.id   AF-A0A3P5XG89-F1
#
_cell.length_a   1.000
_cell.length_b   1.000
_cell.length_c   1.000
_cell.angle_alpha   90.00
_cell.angle_beta   90.00
_cell.angle_gamma   90.00
#
_symmetry.space_group_name_H-M   'P 1'
#
loop_
_entity.id
_entity.type
_entity.pdbx_description
1 polymer ?
#
loop_
_entity_poly.entity_id
_entity_poly.type
_entity_poly.pdbx_seq_one_letter_code
_entity_poly.pdbx_strand_id
1 'polypeptide(L)'
;MTKFNPNQTSHLSVGFDQLSKGIDKILVRWPTGERPSKLTLLNDLAEAIRPGSNWGALKALKAAPAPTVAQSNAELIPYPATSSVRMPARLTPVAHDEDGHTLLELTESLRPLFSMSHRNDPIIGLDLTLTDGNGFISASIYSRLILLHEGRTRSVPVFAHDMDAETVALIFGAIQEIELTELYPVLTQAGNNDLRIILGPCQSIGAFPEPYSNGGSAEHLGLRVLFDEEAPPGAADLDVLLRLASVATPHLSLKQFPANKQIQFRLTQPLTDIWAPTDFEIPANLDDRPVFLLPGAEGWVRDSDRIFDVRIHGHSKLGEALDLALTLINIDDPDIVLHAAVTSEPKRLKQGVVERAGWRGGFHKDWRVLRVKSGRRPEILRLEPALRARLEAGFNGWAARDGFKLVEAISEVEAEALIPRNRRRATHHLKQVEAIMHGADPMDKELMQTLGR
;
A
#
# COMPACT_ATOMS: atom_id res chain seq x y z
N MET A 1 -31.34 25.14 18.93
CA MET A 1 -30.39 24.21 19.57
C MET A 1 -30.25 23.01 18.67
N THR A 2 -29.27 23.02 17.78
CA THR A 2 -29.01 21.96 16.81
C THR A 2 -27.96 21.03 17.43
N LYS A 3 -28.29 19.74 17.57
CA LYS A 3 -27.41 18.72 18.17
C LYS A 3 -26.20 18.51 17.26
N PHE A 4 -25.00 18.71 17.80
CA PHE A 4 -23.74 18.36 17.17
C PHE A 4 -23.50 16.85 17.36
N ASN A 5 -23.22 16.13 16.27
CA ASN A 5 -22.88 14.71 16.27
C ASN A 5 -21.34 14.60 16.14
N PRO A 6 -20.60 14.05 17.12
CA PRO A 6 -19.13 14.14 17.17
C PRO A 6 -18.39 13.15 16.24
N ASN A 7 -19.09 12.34 15.44
CA ASN A 7 -18.48 11.31 14.56
C ASN A 7 -18.51 11.66 13.06
N GLN A 8 -18.72 12.93 12.69
CA GLN A 8 -18.47 13.41 11.34
C GLN A 8 -17.24 14.31 11.35
N THR A 9 -16.06 13.75 11.11
CA THR A 9 -14.96 14.51 10.50
C THR A 9 -15.31 14.66 9.02
N SER A 10 -16.27 15.52 8.73
CA SER A 10 -16.49 16.01 7.37
C SER A 10 -15.20 16.73 6.95
N HIS A 11 -14.48 16.19 5.98
CA HIS A 11 -13.47 16.97 5.27
C HIS A 11 -14.18 18.18 4.66
N LEU A 12 -14.02 19.33 5.32
CA LEU A 12 -14.55 20.59 4.86
C LEU A 12 -13.70 21.02 3.66
N SER A 13 -14.13 20.63 2.47
CA SER A 13 -13.70 21.23 1.21
C SER A 13 -14.14 22.71 1.23
N VAL A 14 -13.25 23.59 1.67
CA VAL A 14 -13.50 25.04 1.70
C VAL A 14 -12.95 25.64 0.42
N GLY A 15 -13.84 25.98 -0.51
CA GLY A 15 -13.44 26.67 -1.74
C GLY A 15 -12.81 28.04 -1.46
N PHE A 16 -11.94 28.53 -2.35
CA PHE A 16 -11.28 29.85 -2.21
C PHE A 16 -12.26 31.01 -1.97
N ASP A 17 -13.47 30.95 -2.53
CA ASP A 17 -14.49 31.98 -2.30
C ASP A 17 -15.08 31.91 -0.89
N GLN A 18 -15.15 30.73 -0.29
CA GLN A 18 -15.56 30.56 1.10
C GLN A 18 -14.45 31.00 2.06
N LEU A 19 -13.18 30.71 1.76
CA LEU A 19 -12.03 31.26 2.50
C LEU A 19 -12.00 32.80 2.43
N SER A 20 -12.21 33.36 1.24
CA SER A 20 -12.26 34.81 1.04
C SER A 20 -13.40 35.47 1.82
N LYS A 21 -14.58 34.85 1.84
CA LYS A 21 -15.72 35.27 2.67
C LYS A 21 -15.46 35.08 4.17
N GLY A 22 -14.69 34.06 4.55
CA GLY A 22 -14.21 33.85 5.92
C GLY A 22 -13.34 35.03 6.39
N ILE A 23 -12.40 35.47 5.55
CA ILE A 23 -11.58 36.65 5.82
C ILE A 23 -12.44 37.91 5.98
N ASP A 24 -13.47 38.09 5.15
CA ASP A 24 -14.41 39.22 5.33
C ASP A 24 -15.06 39.21 6.72
N LYS A 25 -15.48 38.04 7.21
CA LYS A 25 -16.08 37.89 8.55
C LYS A 25 -15.07 38.15 9.68
N ILE A 26 -13.82 37.77 9.49
CA ILE A 26 -12.73 38.06 10.44
C ILE A 26 -12.48 39.56 10.50
N LEU A 27 -12.41 40.22 9.35
CA LEU A 27 -12.17 41.65 9.25
C LEU A 27 -13.28 42.52 9.85
N VAL A 28 -14.52 42.04 9.88
CA VAL A 28 -15.65 42.70 10.58
C VAL A 28 -15.42 42.75 12.10
N ARG A 29 -14.66 41.82 12.66
CA ARG A 29 -14.35 41.76 14.10
C ARG A 29 -13.10 42.54 14.49
N TRP A 30 -12.42 43.16 13.53
CA TRP A 30 -11.17 43.88 13.77
C TRP A 30 -11.42 45.31 14.26
N PRO A 31 -10.68 45.81 15.28
CA PRO A 31 -10.79 47.19 15.75
C PRO A 31 -10.47 48.19 14.62
N THR A 32 -11.23 49.28 14.55
CA THR A 32 -11.24 50.25 13.44
C THR A 32 -9.91 50.97 13.17
N GLY A 33 -8.95 50.96 14.10
CA GLY A 33 -7.68 51.67 13.98
C GLY A 33 -6.52 50.88 13.35
N GLU A 34 -6.57 49.55 13.33
CA GLU A 34 -5.45 48.68 12.93
C GLU A 34 -5.90 47.53 12.02
N ARG A 35 -6.95 47.74 11.24
CA ARG A 35 -7.53 46.70 10.39
C ARG A 35 -6.60 46.39 9.21
N PRO A 36 -6.02 45.17 9.12
CA PRO A 36 -5.22 44.80 7.95
C PRO A 36 -6.10 44.75 6.70
N SER A 37 -5.49 44.94 5.54
CA SER A 37 -6.23 44.81 4.28
C SER A 37 -6.64 43.35 4.07
N LYS A 38 -7.79 43.14 3.41
CA LYS A 38 -8.23 41.80 3.02
C LYS A 38 -7.17 41.08 2.19
N LEU A 39 -6.51 41.79 1.28
CA LEU A 39 -5.49 41.23 0.42
C LEU A 39 -4.24 40.80 1.21
N THR A 40 -3.86 41.54 2.26
CA THR A 40 -2.76 41.18 3.15
C THR A 40 -3.04 39.86 3.84
N LEU A 41 -4.20 39.72 4.51
CA LEU A 41 -4.56 38.47 5.18
C LEU A 41 -4.70 37.29 4.21
N LEU A 42 -5.17 37.54 2.99
CA LEU A 42 -5.25 36.52 1.96
C LEU A 42 -3.87 36.11 1.43
N ASN A 43 -2.92 37.04 1.37
CA ASN A 43 -1.53 36.76 1.00
C ASN A 43 -0.80 36.03 2.13
N ASP A 44 -0.99 36.43 3.39
CA ASP A 44 -0.44 35.73 4.55
C ASP A 44 -0.99 34.30 4.64
N LEU A 45 -2.29 34.13 4.34
CA LEU A 45 -2.92 32.81 4.22
C LEU A 45 -2.34 32.02 3.05
N ALA A 46 -2.14 32.65 1.89
CA ALA A 46 -1.52 32.02 0.73
C ALA A 46 -0.07 31.60 1.02
N GLU A 47 0.68 32.41 1.75
CA GLU A 47 2.06 32.14 2.18
C GLU A 47 2.12 31.03 3.24
N ALA A 48 1.15 30.98 4.16
CA ALA A 48 1.01 29.90 5.13
C ALA A 48 0.62 28.56 4.48
N ILE A 49 -0.24 28.59 3.45
CA ILE A 49 -0.62 27.41 2.66
C ILE A 49 0.54 27.00 1.74
N ARG A 50 1.22 27.97 1.13
CA ARG A 50 2.32 27.79 0.19
C ARG A 50 3.34 28.93 0.33
N PRO A 51 4.49 28.66 0.98
CA PRO A 51 5.52 29.68 1.18
C PRO A 51 5.93 30.38 -0.12
N GLY A 52 5.96 31.71 -0.12
CA GLY A 52 6.28 32.54 -1.29
C GLY A 52 5.14 32.74 -2.29
N SER A 53 3.93 32.22 -2.05
CA SER A 53 2.76 32.45 -2.89
C SER A 53 1.93 33.64 -2.41
N ASN A 54 1.29 34.35 -3.35
CA ASN A 54 0.25 35.34 -3.04
C ASN A 54 -1.13 34.80 -3.44
N TRP A 55 -2.20 35.41 -2.94
CA TRP A 55 -3.56 34.91 -3.16
C TRP A 55 -3.97 34.80 -4.63
N GLY A 56 -3.43 35.69 -5.49
CA GLY A 56 -3.65 35.65 -6.93
C GLY A 56 -2.97 34.44 -7.58
N ALA A 57 -1.71 34.18 -7.22
CA ALA A 57 -0.96 33.01 -7.68
C ALA A 57 -1.60 31.70 -7.19
N LEU A 58 -2.05 31.67 -5.94
CA LEU A 58 -2.78 30.54 -5.34
C LEU A 58 -4.09 30.23 -6.09
N LYS A 59 -4.83 31.27 -6.49
CA LYS A 59 -6.04 31.13 -7.32
C LYS A 59 -5.73 30.72 -8.76
N ALA A 60 -4.64 31.24 -9.34
CA ALA A 60 -4.22 30.93 -10.70
C ALA A 60 -3.81 29.46 -10.84
N LEU A 61 -3.24 28.84 -9.81
CA LEU A 61 -2.92 27.40 -9.78
C LEU A 61 -4.17 26.51 -9.92
N LYS A 62 -5.30 26.93 -9.33
CA LYS A 62 -6.59 26.21 -9.51
C LYS A 62 -7.24 26.52 -10.86
N ALA A 63 -6.97 27.68 -11.43
CA ALA A 63 -7.57 28.14 -12.68
C ALA A 63 -6.76 27.76 -13.92
N ALA A 64 -5.51 27.32 -13.76
CA ALA A 64 -4.72 26.77 -14.85
C ALA A 64 -5.38 25.46 -15.29
N PRO A 65 -5.81 25.34 -16.56
CA PRO A 65 -6.04 24.03 -17.14
C PRO A 65 -4.76 23.22 -16.94
N ALA A 66 -4.89 21.96 -16.53
CA ALA A 66 -3.77 21.02 -16.60
C ALA A 66 -3.13 21.16 -17.99
N PRO A 67 -1.81 21.42 -18.08
CA PRO A 67 -1.14 21.60 -19.35
C PRO A 67 -1.52 20.47 -20.30
N THR A 68 -2.16 20.84 -21.41
CA THR A 68 -2.40 19.96 -22.56
C THR A 68 -1.10 19.28 -22.92
N VAL A 69 -1.15 17.94 -22.95
CA VAL A 69 -0.07 16.98 -23.26
C VAL A 69 1.04 17.60 -24.12
N ALA A 70 2.03 18.20 -23.47
CA ALA A 70 3.32 18.40 -24.06
C ALA A 70 3.95 17.01 -24.25
N GLN A 71 4.70 16.82 -25.34
CA GLN A 71 5.46 15.59 -25.54
C GLN A 71 6.32 15.37 -24.30
N SER A 72 6.02 14.32 -23.54
CA SER A 72 6.82 13.99 -22.38
C SER A 72 8.19 13.51 -22.82
N ASN A 73 9.19 13.69 -21.97
CA ASN A 73 10.54 13.18 -22.18
C ASN A 73 10.63 11.65 -22.07
N ALA A 74 9.52 10.90 -22.16
CA ALA A 74 9.47 9.44 -22.01
C ALA A 74 10.34 8.71 -23.04
N GLU A 75 10.40 9.22 -24.27
CA GLU A 75 11.23 8.63 -25.35
C GLU A 75 12.72 8.71 -25.04
N LEU A 76 13.13 9.63 -24.16
CA LEU A 76 14.51 9.83 -23.75
C LEU A 76 14.97 8.82 -22.69
N ILE A 77 14.06 8.03 -22.11
CA ILE A 77 14.40 7.02 -21.10
C ILE A 77 15.08 5.83 -21.78
N PRO A 78 16.37 5.57 -21.48
CA PRO A 78 17.15 4.56 -22.19
C PRO A 78 16.67 3.14 -21.85
N TYR A 79 16.86 2.24 -22.81
CA TYR A 79 16.64 0.81 -22.59
C TYR A 79 17.75 0.22 -21.70
N PRO A 80 17.41 -0.68 -20.76
CA PRO A 80 18.41 -1.36 -19.95
C PRO A 80 19.29 -2.25 -20.84
N ALA A 81 20.59 -2.37 -20.51
CA ALA A 81 21.49 -3.23 -21.25
C ALA A 81 21.10 -4.71 -21.11
N THR A 82 21.38 -5.52 -22.13
CA THR A 82 21.12 -6.97 -22.13
C THR A 82 21.93 -7.73 -21.06
N SER A 83 23.04 -7.16 -20.59
CA SER A 83 23.87 -7.69 -19.51
C SER A 83 23.38 -7.34 -18.10
N SER A 84 22.26 -6.62 -17.98
CA SER A 84 21.69 -6.20 -16.68
C SER A 84 21.25 -7.39 -15.85
N VAL A 85 21.37 -7.27 -14.53
CA VAL A 85 20.82 -8.25 -13.58
C VAL A 85 19.30 -8.17 -13.63
N ARG A 86 18.65 -9.33 -13.80
CA ARG A 86 17.18 -9.39 -13.82
C ARG A 86 16.62 -9.43 -12.41
N MET A 87 15.75 -8.47 -12.11
CA MET A 87 15.00 -8.41 -10.85
C MET A 87 13.50 -8.48 -11.15
N PRO A 88 12.68 -9.03 -10.23
CA PRO A 88 11.24 -9.09 -10.42
C PRO A 88 10.59 -7.71 -10.23
N ALA A 89 9.53 -7.48 -10.98
CA ALA A 89 8.55 -6.41 -10.76
C ALA A 89 7.15 -7.01 -10.62
N ARG A 90 6.33 -6.42 -9.75
CA ARG A 90 4.98 -6.92 -9.41
C ARG A 90 3.95 -5.82 -9.58
N LEU A 91 2.80 -6.16 -10.16
CA LEU A 91 1.65 -5.27 -10.18
C LEU A 91 0.99 -5.29 -8.81
N THR A 92 0.74 -4.13 -8.23
CA THR A 92 0.06 -3.98 -6.94
C THR A 92 -1.08 -2.98 -7.12
N PRO A 93 -2.35 -3.42 -7.14
CA PRO A 93 -3.47 -2.50 -7.17
C PRO A 93 -3.53 -1.68 -5.88
N VAL A 94 -3.85 -0.41 -6.00
CA VAL A 94 -4.13 0.50 -4.87
C VAL A 94 -5.63 0.78 -4.89
N ALA A 95 -6.27 0.52 -3.76
CA ALA A 95 -7.69 0.80 -3.58
C ALA A 95 -7.88 2.29 -3.29
N HIS A 96 -8.98 2.84 -3.79
CA HIS A 96 -9.43 4.17 -3.42
C HIS A 96 -10.32 4.07 -2.19
N ASP A 97 -10.04 4.87 -1.17
CA ASP A 97 -11.05 5.15 -0.15
C ASP A 97 -11.99 6.25 -0.67
N GLU A 98 -13.16 6.43 -0.04
CA GLU A 98 -14.16 7.42 -0.48
C GLU A 98 -13.69 8.89 -0.36
N ASP A 99 -12.59 9.14 0.37
CA ASP A 99 -12.04 10.45 0.72
C ASP A 99 -10.63 10.73 0.10
N GLY A 100 -10.04 9.75 -0.58
CA GLY A 100 -8.63 9.68 -0.96
C GLY A 100 -8.39 9.87 -2.45
N HIS A 101 -7.26 10.49 -2.80
CA HIS A 101 -6.90 10.77 -4.19
C HIS A 101 -6.43 9.51 -4.93
N THR A 102 -6.68 9.46 -6.23
CA THR A 102 -6.28 8.33 -7.09
C THR A 102 -4.83 8.50 -7.60
N LEU A 103 -4.12 7.39 -7.89
CA LEU A 103 -2.77 7.50 -8.47
C LEU A 103 -2.84 8.13 -9.87
N LEU A 104 -3.94 7.90 -10.60
CA LEU A 104 -4.20 8.50 -11.90
C LEU A 104 -4.24 10.02 -11.79
N GLU A 105 -5.02 10.57 -10.85
CA GLU A 105 -5.07 12.02 -10.59
C GLU A 105 -3.68 12.59 -10.30
N LEU A 106 -2.92 11.94 -9.43
CA LEU A 106 -1.53 12.30 -9.12
C LEU A 106 -0.64 12.32 -10.39
N THR A 107 -0.69 11.25 -11.20
CA THR A 107 0.15 11.15 -12.39
C THR A 107 -0.26 12.13 -13.49
N GLU A 108 -1.53 12.52 -13.56
CA GLU A 108 -2.04 13.53 -14.48
C GLU A 108 -1.60 14.94 -14.07
N SER A 109 -1.74 15.29 -12.78
CA SER A 109 -1.28 16.55 -12.20
C SER A 109 0.22 16.77 -12.39
N LEU A 110 1.02 15.71 -12.23
CA LEU A 110 2.48 15.79 -12.31
C LEU A 110 3.03 15.69 -13.74
N ARG A 111 2.25 15.20 -14.71
CA ARG A 111 2.70 14.96 -16.10
C ARG A 111 3.46 16.13 -16.75
N PRO A 112 3.09 17.41 -16.54
CA PRO A 112 3.80 18.55 -17.11
C PRO A 112 5.29 18.62 -16.72
N LEU A 113 5.64 18.15 -15.50
CA LEU A 113 7.01 18.14 -14.99
C LEU A 113 7.97 17.41 -15.94
N PHE A 114 7.50 16.31 -16.54
CA PHE A 114 8.31 15.48 -17.43
C PHE A 114 8.45 16.04 -18.86
N SER A 115 7.95 17.25 -19.11
CA SER A 115 8.21 18.02 -20.34
C SER A 115 9.19 19.17 -20.09
N MET A 116 9.61 19.38 -18.84
CA MET A 116 10.49 20.46 -18.43
C MET A 116 11.96 20.00 -18.39
N SER A 117 12.86 20.97 -18.21
CA SER A 117 14.30 20.73 -18.05
C SER A 117 14.80 21.41 -16.79
N HIS A 118 15.72 20.77 -16.08
CA HIS A 118 16.43 21.36 -14.95
C HIS A 118 17.89 21.57 -15.34
N ARG A 119 18.39 22.82 -15.28
CA ARG A 119 19.76 23.17 -15.71
C ARG A 119 20.10 22.71 -17.14
N ASN A 120 19.13 22.85 -18.06
CA ASN A 120 19.17 22.39 -19.46
C ASN A 120 19.13 20.87 -19.68
N ASP A 121 19.07 20.07 -18.61
CA ASP A 121 18.90 18.63 -18.73
C ASP A 121 17.41 18.26 -18.65
N PRO A 122 16.86 17.49 -19.61
CA PRO A 122 15.48 17.02 -19.56
C PRO A 122 15.15 16.25 -18.27
N ILE A 123 14.02 16.57 -17.66
CA ILE A 123 13.48 15.82 -16.52
C ILE A 123 12.74 14.61 -17.05
N ILE A 124 13.18 13.41 -16.66
CA ILE A 124 12.61 12.13 -17.10
C ILE A 124 11.93 11.34 -15.98
N GLY A 125 12.11 11.76 -14.72
CA GLY A 125 11.47 11.15 -13.56
C GLY A 125 11.65 11.96 -12.29
N LEU A 126 10.85 11.63 -11.28
CA LEU A 126 10.88 12.19 -9.94
C LEU A 126 10.98 11.03 -8.93
N ASP A 127 11.87 11.20 -7.96
CA ASP A 127 12.08 10.25 -6.86
C ASP A 127 11.75 10.94 -5.53
N LEU A 128 10.75 10.36 -4.85
CA LEU A 128 10.27 10.77 -3.54
C LEU A 128 10.57 9.68 -2.51
N THR A 129 10.78 10.10 -1.26
CA THR A 129 10.92 9.18 -0.14
C THR A 129 9.71 9.34 0.76
N LEU A 130 9.01 8.25 1.04
CA LEU A 130 7.89 8.18 1.96
C LEU A 130 8.34 7.46 3.23
N THR A 131 7.87 7.91 4.39
CA THR A 131 8.19 7.32 5.70
C THR A 131 6.95 7.10 6.55
N ASP A 132 6.96 6.12 7.46
CA ASP A 132 5.88 5.95 8.45
C ASP A 132 5.87 7.11 9.44
N GLY A 133 4.76 7.86 9.45
CA GLY A 133 4.49 9.00 10.33
C GLY A 133 3.81 8.64 11.65
N ASN A 134 3.75 7.35 12.03
CA ASN A 134 2.91 6.79 13.11
C ASN A 134 1.45 6.58 12.68
N GLY A 135 1.25 5.73 11.67
CA GLY A 135 -0.08 5.33 11.22
C GLY A 135 -0.63 6.16 10.05
N PHE A 136 0.19 7.01 9.47
CA PHE A 136 -0.03 7.68 8.19
C PHE A 136 1.31 7.76 7.44
N ILE A 137 1.27 8.10 6.16
CA ILE A 137 2.48 8.28 5.35
C ILE A 137 2.88 9.75 5.33
N SER A 138 4.18 10.01 5.49
CA SER A 138 4.77 11.33 5.33
C SER A 138 5.75 11.31 4.17
N ALA A 139 5.63 12.25 3.24
CA ALA A 139 6.53 12.40 2.11
C ALA A 139 7.65 13.40 2.45
N SER A 140 8.88 12.99 2.17
CA SER A 140 10.06 13.84 2.33
C SER A 140 10.00 15.04 1.39
N ILE A 141 10.22 16.24 1.94
CA ILE A 141 10.40 17.46 1.15
C ILE A 141 11.72 17.47 0.35
N TYR A 142 12.64 16.56 0.65
CA TYR A 142 13.89 16.39 -0.10
C TYR A 142 13.65 15.47 -1.29
N SER A 143 13.26 16.08 -2.40
CA SER A 143 13.01 15.40 -3.67
C SER A 143 14.28 15.25 -4.50
N ARG A 144 14.27 14.27 -5.41
CA ARG A 144 15.35 14.06 -6.38
C ARG A 144 14.77 14.02 -7.78
N LEU A 145 15.37 14.78 -8.69
CA LEU A 145 15.04 14.69 -10.12
C LEU A 145 15.93 13.66 -10.79
N ILE A 146 15.34 12.88 -11.68
CA ILE A 146 16.05 12.00 -12.61
C ILE A 146 16.15 12.75 -13.93
N LEU A 147 17.38 13.06 -14.32
CA LEU A 147 17.72 13.90 -15.46
C LEU A 147 18.47 13.09 -16.51
N LEU A 148 18.33 13.49 -17.78
CA LEU A 148 19.18 13.00 -18.87
C LEU A 148 20.20 14.08 -19.26
N HIS A 149 21.49 13.81 -19.05
CA HIS A 149 22.59 14.69 -19.39
C HIS A 149 23.53 14.02 -20.38
N GLU A 150 23.66 14.55 -21.59
CA GLU A 150 24.56 14.02 -22.63
C GLU A 150 24.38 12.50 -22.88
N GLY A 151 23.13 12.04 -22.88
CA GLY A 151 22.79 10.62 -23.05
C GLY A 151 23.07 9.73 -21.83
N ARG A 152 23.42 10.32 -20.69
CA ARG A 152 23.63 9.62 -19.41
C ARG A 152 22.61 10.08 -18.38
N THR A 153 22.13 9.14 -17.58
CA THR A 153 21.15 9.44 -16.55
C THR A 153 21.85 9.91 -15.27
N ARG A 154 21.27 10.89 -14.58
CA ARG A 154 21.75 11.39 -13.29
C ARG A 154 20.57 11.61 -12.37
N SER A 155 20.72 11.23 -11.10
CA SER A 155 19.78 11.59 -10.05
C SER A 155 20.37 12.72 -9.22
N VAL A 156 19.69 13.87 -9.19
CA VAL A 156 20.17 15.09 -8.55
C VAL A 156 19.20 15.47 -7.44
N PRO A 157 19.68 15.64 -6.19
CA PRO A 157 18.85 16.22 -5.13
C PRO A 157 18.52 17.66 -5.50
N VAL A 158 17.27 18.05 -5.34
CA VAL A 158 16.81 19.40 -5.65
C VAL A 158 16.23 20.06 -4.41
N PHE A 159 16.50 21.36 -4.29
CA PHE A 159 15.94 22.21 -3.25
C PHE A 159 15.05 23.27 -3.88
N ALA A 160 14.02 23.73 -3.16
CA ALA A 160 13.06 24.69 -3.68
C ALA A 160 13.71 25.99 -4.19
N HIS A 161 14.85 26.40 -3.62
CA HIS A 161 15.58 27.61 -4.04
C HIS A 161 16.41 27.41 -5.32
N ASP A 162 16.65 26.16 -5.74
CA ASP A 162 17.43 25.84 -6.94
C ASP A 162 16.56 25.62 -8.19
N MET A 163 15.24 25.73 -8.05
CA MET A 163 14.25 25.40 -9.06
C MET A 163 13.39 26.61 -9.40
N ASP A 164 12.87 26.65 -10.63
CA ASP A 164 11.86 27.64 -11.00
C ASP A 164 10.53 27.36 -10.28
N ALA A 165 9.70 28.40 -10.15
CA ALA A 165 8.48 28.35 -9.35
C ALA A 165 7.45 27.31 -9.84
N GLU A 166 7.48 26.98 -11.14
CA GLU A 166 6.57 26.01 -11.75
C GLU A 166 7.02 24.58 -11.42
N THR A 167 8.31 24.26 -11.60
CA THR A 167 8.89 22.98 -11.18
C THR A 167 8.63 22.73 -9.68
N VAL A 168 8.85 23.74 -8.84
CA VAL A 168 8.55 23.69 -7.41
C VAL A 168 7.07 23.41 -7.16
N ALA A 169 6.17 24.06 -7.89
CA ALA A 169 4.72 23.85 -7.76
C ALA A 169 4.34 22.39 -7.99
N LEU A 170 4.85 21.81 -9.07
CA LEU A 170 4.51 20.46 -9.52
C LEU A 170 5.04 19.41 -8.53
N ILE A 171 6.28 19.56 -8.05
CA ILE A 171 6.85 18.64 -7.05
C ILE A 171 6.09 18.71 -5.73
N PHE A 172 5.77 19.92 -5.23
CA PHE A 172 4.98 20.06 -4.01
C PHE A 172 3.55 19.53 -4.18
N GLY A 173 2.93 19.73 -5.35
CA GLY A 173 1.63 19.13 -5.67
C GLY A 173 1.68 17.60 -5.59
N ALA A 174 2.69 16.99 -6.21
CA ALA A 174 2.88 15.54 -6.14
C ALA A 174 3.12 15.03 -4.72
N ILE A 175 3.85 15.77 -3.88
CA ILE A 175 4.04 15.46 -2.45
C ILE A 175 2.70 15.49 -1.70
N GLN A 176 1.85 16.49 -1.96
CA GLN A 176 0.54 16.57 -1.31
C GLN A 176 -0.40 15.46 -1.78
N GLU A 177 -0.46 15.21 -3.09
CA GLU A 177 -1.33 14.18 -3.67
C GLU A 177 -0.89 12.77 -3.26
N ILE A 178 0.41 12.48 -3.19
CA ILE A 178 0.91 11.17 -2.73
C ILE A 178 0.61 10.93 -1.24
N GLU A 179 0.65 11.97 -0.40
CA GLU A 179 0.28 11.88 1.02
C GLU A 179 -1.23 11.66 1.23
N LEU A 180 -2.05 12.09 0.27
CA LEU A 180 -3.50 11.87 0.25
C LEU A 180 -3.90 10.54 -0.42
N THR A 181 -2.94 9.81 -0.98
CA THR A 181 -3.18 8.48 -1.56
C THR A 181 -2.99 7.43 -0.47
N GLU A 182 -3.91 6.47 -0.34
CA GLU A 182 -3.82 5.41 0.67
C GLU A 182 -2.74 4.37 0.31
N LEU A 183 -1.49 4.73 0.60
CA LEU A 183 -0.30 3.90 0.38
C LEU A 183 0.16 3.18 1.65
N TYR A 184 -0.49 3.40 2.79
CA TYR A 184 -0.12 2.75 4.05
C TYR A 184 -0.14 1.22 3.96
N PRO A 185 -1.09 0.59 3.25
CA PRO A 185 -1.02 -0.85 2.97
C PRO A 185 0.24 -1.25 2.19
N VAL A 186 0.68 -0.44 1.22
CA VAL A 186 1.90 -0.70 0.43
C VAL A 186 3.15 -0.59 1.30
N LEU A 187 3.25 0.45 2.13
CA LEU A 187 4.35 0.67 3.07
C LEU A 187 4.43 -0.46 4.12
N THR A 188 3.31 -0.85 4.71
CA THR A 188 3.27 -1.95 5.68
C THR A 188 3.57 -3.31 5.03
N GLN A 189 3.09 -3.55 3.80
CA GLN A 189 3.44 -4.74 3.02
C GLN A 189 4.91 -4.83 2.62
N ALA A 190 5.54 -3.67 2.44
CA ALA A 190 6.97 -3.54 2.23
C ALA A 190 7.76 -3.86 3.51
N GLY A 191 7.15 -3.58 4.66
CA GLY A 191 7.73 -3.96 5.93
C GLY A 191 8.81 -3.08 6.46
N ASN A 192 8.81 -1.88 5.94
CA ASN A 192 9.91 -0.96 5.95
C ASN A 192 9.37 0.36 6.46
N ASN A 193 10.23 1.09 7.15
CA ASN A 193 9.88 2.42 7.59
C ASN A 193 9.88 3.40 6.41
N ASP A 194 10.59 3.04 5.33
CA ASP A 194 10.79 3.90 4.16
C ASP A 194 10.37 3.19 2.87
N LEU A 195 9.69 3.93 2.00
CA LEU A 195 9.28 3.53 0.65
C LEU A 195 9.78 4.58 -0.35
N ARG A 196 10.57 4.17 -1.34
CA ARG A 196 10.99 5.06 -2.43
C ARG A 196 9.96 5.00 -3.54
N ILE A 197 9.44 6.16 -3.91
CA ILE A 197 8.43 6.33 -4.94
C ILE A 197 9.08 6.96 -6.18
N ILE A 198 8.98 6.27 -7.30
CA ILE A 198 9.41 6.73 -8.62
C ILE A 198 8.17 7.09 -9.42
N LEU A 199 8.12 8.37 -9.79
CA LEU A 199 7.09 8.97 -10.63
C LEU A 199 7.68 9.25 -12.01
N GLY A 200 6.91 8.96 -13.04
CA GLY A 200 7.30 9.17 -14.43
C GLY A 200 6.11 9.60 -15.30
N PRO A 201 6.33 9.80 -16.60
CA PRO A 201 5.29 10.20 -17.55
C PRO A 201 4.37 9.02 -17.95
N CYS A 202 3.82 8.31 -16.97
CA CYS A 202 2.96 7.14 -17.12
C CYS A 202 1.89 7.10 -16.02
N GLN A 203 0.85 6.28 -16.20
CA GLN A 203 -0.25 6.15 -15.23
C GLN A 203 0.07 5.26 -14.01
N SER A 204 1.29 4.71 -13.96
CA SER A 204 1.74 3.85 -12.87
C SER A 204 2.90 4.46 -12.11
N ILE A 205 3.04 4.02 -10.87
CA ILE A 205 4.06 4.51 -9.95
C ILE A 205 4.95 3.34 -9.54
N GLY A 206 6.26 3.56 -9.57
CA GLY A 206 7.23 2.59 -9.09
C GLY A 206 7.44 2.74 -7.60
N ALA A 207 7.38 1.67 -6.84
CA ALA A 207 7.64 1.69 -5.41
C ALA A 207 8.72 0.67 -5.05
N PHE A 208 9.80 1.17 -4.43
CA PHE A 208 10.87 0.34 -3.90
C PHE A 208 10.84 0.34 -2.38
N PRO A 209 10.59 -0.82 -1.77
CA PRO A 209 10.61 -0.96 -0.31
C PRO A 209 12.06 -0.91 0.18
N GLU A 210 12.43 -0.16 1.24
CA GLU A 210 13.81 -0.15 1.76
C GLU A 210 14.00 -0.92 3.09
N PRO A 211 14.75 -2.04 3.13
CA PRO A 211 14.89 -2.83 4.34
C PRO A 211 15.74 -2.14 5.43
N TYR A 212 15.21 -2.15 6.66
CA TYR A 212 15.86 -1.55 7.83
C TYR A 212 17.19 -2.23 8.21
N SER A 213 17.35 -3.55 8.03
CA SER A 213 18.58 -4.27 8.42
C SER A 213 18.83 -5.63 7.73
N ASN A 214 20.09 -5.78 7.30
CA ASN A 214 20.91 -6.92 6.88
C ASN A 214 20.25 -8.28 6.51
N GLY A 215 20.46 -8.68 5.25
CA GLY A 215 20.71 -10.09 4.88
C GLY A 215 19.56 -10.90 4.29
N GLY A 216 18.37 -10.32 4.10
CA GLY A 216 17.27 -11.01 3.40
C GLY A 216 17.48 -11.06 1.88
N SER A 217 17.05 -12.16 1.24
CA SER A 217 17.01 -12.25 -0.23
C SER A 217 16.09 -11.16 -0.79
N ALA A 218 16.64 -10.31 -1.66
CA ALA A 218 15.93 -9.19 -2.29
C ALA A 218 14.85 -9.61 -3.31
N GLU A 219 14.73 -10.90 -3.61
CA GLU A 219 13.87 -11.40 -4.69
C GLU A 219 12.37 -11.17 -4.43
N HIS A 220 11.92 -11.15 -3.17
CA HIS A 220 10.51 -10.91 -2.85
C HIS A 220 10.18 -9.41 -2.67
N LEU A 221 11.19 -8.55 -2.56
CA LEU A 221 11.07 -7.10 -2.33
C LEU A 221 11.28 -6.27 -3.61
N GLY A 222 11.29 -6.90 -4.79
CA GLY A 222 11.48 -6.23 -6.08
C GLY A 222 10.53 -5.05 -6.34
N LEU A 223 10.65 -4.41 -7.51
CA LEU A 223 9.83 -3.25 -7.84
C LEU A 223 8.33 -3.56 -7.71
N ARG A 224 7.60 -2.73 -6.98
CA ARG A 224 6.14 -2.73 -7.04
C ARG A 224 5.70 -1.67 -8.04
N VAL A 225 4.86 -2.07 -8.97
CA VAL A 225 4.21 -1.19 -9.93
C VAL A 225 2.81 -0.96 -9.40
N LEU A 226 2.63 0.22 -8.81
CA LEU A 226 1.38 0.66 -8.22
C LEU A 226 0.48 1.24 -9.31
N PHE A 227 -0.79 0.89 -9.26
CA PHE A 227 -1.81 1.37 -10.18
C PHE A 227 -3.18 1.36 -9.53
N ASP A 228 -4.09 2.15 -10.06
CA ASP A 228 -5.47 2.22 -9.58
C ASP A 228 -6.23 0.97 -10.00
N GLU A 229 -6.93 0.32 -9.05
CA GLU A 229 -7.61 -0.94 -9.32
C GLU A 229 -8.59 -0.86 -10.50
N GLU A 230 -9.29 0.28 -10.62
CA GLU A 230 -10.27 0.53 -11.69
C GLU A 230 -9.64 0.93 -13.03
N ALA A 231 -8.36 1.31 -13.04
CA ALA A 231 -7.61 1.77 -14.20
C ALA A 231 -6.27 1.03 -14.34
N PRO A 232 -6.28 -0.26 -14.70
CA PRO A 232 -5.06 -1.03 -14.89
C PRO A 232 -4.19 -0.47 -16.01
N PRO A 233 -2.85 -0.47 -15.85
CA PRO A 233 -1.95 0.20 -16.76
C PRO A 233 -1.75 -0.56 -18.07
N GLY A 234 -1.58 0.20 -19.16
CA GLY A 234 -1.26 -0.36 -20.47
C GLY A 234 0.19 -0.85 -20.57
N ALA A 235 0.47 -1.64 -21.61
CA ALA A 235 1.82 -2.17 -21.87
C ALA A 235 2.87 -1.05 -22.06
N ALA A 236 2.49 0.08 -22.64
CA ALA A 236 3.36 1.23 -22.83
C ALA A 236 3.72 1.91 -21.50
N ASP A 237 2.75 2.10 -20.60
CA ASP A 237 2.99 2.66 -19.26
C ASP A 237 3.92 1.77 -18.45
N LEU A 238 3.68 0.46 -18.48
CA LEU A 238 4.53 -0.52 -17.83
C LEU A 238 5.96 -0.47 -18.37
N ASP A 239 6.12 -0.44 -19.68
CA ASP A 239 7.45 -0.37 -20.30
C ASP A 239 8.20 0.92 -19.92
N VAL A 240 7.53 2.08 -19.97
CA VAL A 240 8.10 3.38 -19.56
C VAL A 240 8.54 3.33 -18.10
N LEU A 241 7.67 2.87 -17.20
CA LEU A 241 7.98 2.81 -15.76
C LEU A 241 9.13 1.84 -15.46
N LEU A 242 9.15 0.66 -16.08
CA LEU A 242 10.21 -0.32 -15.85
C LEU A 242 11.57 0.21 -16.34
N ARG A 243 11.61 0.89 -17.48
CA ARG A 243 12.83 1.57 -17.97
C ARG A 243 13.27 2.67 -17.02
N LEU A 244 12.34 3.49 -16.53
CA LEU A 244 12.64 4.55 -15.57
C LEU A 244 13.17 3.98 -14.25
N ALA A 245 12.51 2.95 -13.72
CA ALA A 245 12.93 2.25 -12.51
C ALA A 245 14.35 1.69 -12.65
N SER A 246 14.65 1.03 -13.77
CA SER A 246 15.99 0.53 -14.11
C SER A 246 17.07 1.61 -14.10
N VAL A 247 16.73 2.82 -14.55
CA VAL A 247 17.60 3.99 -14.53
C VAL A 247 17.73 4.60 -13.13
N ALA A 248 16.66 4.60 -12.35
CA ALA A 248 16.63 5.18 -11.01
C ALA A 248 17.44 4.37 -10.01
N THR A 249 17.33 3.04 -10.04
CA THR A 249 17.84 2.14 -8.98
C THR A 249 19.31 2.38 -8.59
N PRO A 250 20.27 2.54 -9.53
CA PRO A 250 21.67 2.80 -9.19
C PRO A 250 21.89 4.04 -8.30
N HIS A 251 20.94 4.96 -8.28
CA HIS A 251 21.04 6.22 -7.54
C HIS A 251 20.25 6.26 -6.24
N LEU A 252 19.46 5.22 -5.95
CA LEU A 252 18.61 5.17 -4.75
C LEU A 252 19.36 4.65 -3.52
N SER A 253 20.59 4.15 -3.67
CA SER A 253 21.40 3.57 -2.59
C SER A 253 20.72 2.45 -1.80
N LEU A 254 19.74 1.77 -2.42
CA LEU A 254 18.92 0.75 -1.79
C LEU A 254 19.71 -0.54 -1.56
N LYS A 255 19.77 -1.01 -0.31
CA LYS A 255 20.55 -2.19 0.11
C LYS A 255 20.18 -3.49 -0.62
N GLN A 256 18.92 -3.63 -1.04
CA GLN A 256 18.41 -4.85 -1.69
C GLN A 256 18.82 -4.96 -3.16
N PHE A 257 19.31 -3.88 -3.75
CA PHE A 257 19.72 -3.86 -5.14
C PHE A 257 21.24 -3.85 -5.24
N PRO A 258 21.83 -4.59 -6.20
CA PRO A 258 23.27 -4.60 -6.38
C PRO A 258 23.77 -3.20 -6.81
N ALA A 259 24.40 -2.48 -5.89
CA ALA A 259 24.84 -1.09 -6.07
C ALA A 259 25.77 -0.85 -7.29
N ASN A 260 26.42 -1.91 -7.79
CA ASN A 260 27.41 -1.83 -8.88
C ASN A 260 26.95 -2.50 -10.19
N LYS A 261 25.67 -2.88 -10.33
CA LYS A 261 25.19 -3.54 -11.54
C LYS A 261 23.93 -2.84 -12.07
N GLN A 262 23.84 -2.70 -13.39
CA GLN A 262 22.59 -2.29 -14.02
C GLN A 262 21.52 -3.36 -13.77
N ILE A 263 20.29 -2.92 -13.55
CA ILE A 263 19.16 -3.78 -13.20
C ILE A 263 18.11 -3.68 -14.29
N GLN A 264 17.62 -4.81 -14.74
CA GLN A 264 16.47 -4.92 -15.61
C GLN A 264 15.31 -5.50 -14.80
N PHE A 265 14.23 -4.74 -14.69
CA PHE A 265 13.01 -5.26 -14.10
C PHE A 265 12.23 -6.09 -15.12
N ARG A 266 11.81 -7.27 -14.69
CA ARG A 266 10.90 -8.12 -15.44
C ARG A 266 9.62 -8.25 -14.63
N LEU A 267 8.49 -7.91 -15.23
CA LEU A 267 7.19 -8.27 -14.66
C LEU A 267 7.17 -9.78 -14.46
N THR A 268 7.28 -10.20 -13.21
CA THR A 268 6.94 -11.56 -12.84
C THR A 268 5.44 -11.60 -12.90
N GLN A 269 4.88 -12.33 -13.87
CA GLN A 269 3.42 -12.52 -13.92
C GLN A 269 2.97 -12.93 -12.52
N PRO A 270 2.16 -12.10 -11.83
CA PRO A 270 1.44 -12.60 -10.68
C PRO A 270 0.66 -13.81 -11.19
N LEU A 271 0.63 -14.88 -10.42
CA LEU A 271 -0.15 -16.06 -10.77
C LEU A 271 -1.63 -15.61 -10.82
N THR A 272 -2.11 -15.28 -12.01
CA THR A 272 -3.42 -14.66 -12.27
C THR A 272 -4.38 -15.67 -12.89
N ASP A 273 -3.85 -16.69 -13.56
CA ASP A 273 -4.58 -17.83 -14.13
C ASP A 273 -4.72 -19.02 -13.15
N ILE A 274 -4.58 -18.77 -11.85
CA ILE A 274 -4.74 -19.77 -10.79
C ILE A 274 -6.14 -19.76 -10.17
N TRP A 275 -7.01 -18.87 -10.60
CA TRP A 275 -8.35 -18.73 -10.04
C TRP A 275 -9.35 -19.54 -10.87
N ALA A 276 -10.14 -20.35 -10.19
CA ALA A 276 -11.20 -21.14 -10.82
C ALA A 276 -12.57 -20.68 -10.29
N PRO A 277 -13.60 -20.54 -11.13
CA PRO A 277 -14.95 -20.25 -10.65
C PRO A 277 -15.38 -21.24 -9.58
N THR A 278 -16.08 -20.76 -8.55
CA THR A 278 -16.68 -21.61 -7.52
C THR A 278 -18.15 -21.27 -7.34
N ASP A 279 -18.94 -22.26 -6.92
CA ASP A 279 -20.37 -22.09 -6.61
C ASP A 279 -20.61 -21.50 -5.21
N PHE A 280 -19.59 -20.88 -4.62
CA PHE A 280 -19.71 -20.30 -3.29
C PHE A 280 -20.51 -18.99 -3.36
N GLU A 281 -21.45 -18.79 -2.43
CA GLU A 281 -22.22 -17.56 -2.34
C GLU A 281 -21.60 -16.60 -1.32
N ILE A 282 -21.29 -15.37 -1.76
CA ILE A 282 -20.69 -14.35 -0.89
C ILE A 282 -21.79 -13.77 0.02
N PRO A 283 -21.54 -13.62 1.32
CA PRO A 283 -22.45 -12.90 2.19
C PRO A 283 -22.55 -11.41 1.84
N ALA A 284 -23.75 -10.85 1.93
CA ALA A 284 -24.00 -9.42 1.66
C ALA A 284 -23.25 -8.47 2.63
N ASN A 285 -22.80 -8.97 3.78
CA ASN A 285 -22.06 -8.23 4.80
C ASN A 285 -20.58 -8.64 4.85
N LEU A 286 -19.94 -8.93 3.72
CA LEU A 286 -18.49 -9.09 3.69
C LEU A 286 -17.81 -7.70 3.68
N ASP A 287 -16.94 -7.45 4.66
CA ASP A 287 -16.03 -6.28 4.69
C ASP A 287 -14.65 -6.72 5.22
N ASP A 288 -13.82 -5.78 5.67
CA ASP A 288 -12.49 -6.08 6.23
C ASP A 288 -12.54 -6.83 7.59
N ARG A 289 -13.72 -7.18 8.11
CA ARG A 289 -13.88 -7.97 9.33
C ARG A 289 -14.29 -9.42 9.04
N PRO A 290 -13.87 -10.37 9.89
CA PRO A 290 -14.34 -11.75 9.80
C PRO A 290 -15.87 -11.86 9.96
N VAL A 291 -16.47 -12.74 9.18
CA VAL A 291 -17.88 -13.16 9.33
C VAL A 291 -17.95 -14.66 9.56
N PHE A 292 -18.96 -15.09 10.31
CA PHE A 292 -19.09 -16.47 10.77
C PHE A 292 -20.46 -17.05 10.44
N LEU A 293 -20.52 -18.31 10.05
CA LEU A 293 -21.74 -19.08 9.90
C LEU A 293 -21.79 -20.15 10.99
N LEU A 294 -22.64 -19.91 11.99
CA LEU A 294 -22.85 -20.84 13.11
C LEU A 294 -23.86 -21.94 12.70
N PRO A 295 -23.73 -23.17 13.24
CA PRO A 295 -24.71 -24.23 13.04
C PRO A 295 -26.13 -23.76 13.40
N GLY A 296 -27.07 -23.89 12.45
CA GLY A 296 -28.46 -23.49 12.64
C GLY A 296 -28.72 -21.98 12.60
N ALA A 297 -27.74 -21.15 12.22
CA ALA A 297 -27.97 -19.75 11.93
C ALA A 297 -28.67 -19.56 10.57
N GLU A 298 -29.54 -18.55 10.47
CA GLU A 298 -30.22 -18.19 9.22
C GLU A 298 -29.28 -17.51 8.19
N GLY A 299 -28.09 -17.09 8.63
CA GLY A 299 -27.09 -16.46 7.77
C GLY A 299 -25.79 -16.12 8.49
N TRP A 300 -24.90 -15.44 7.77
CA TRP A 300 -23.59 -15.01 8.26
C TRP A 300 -23.72 -13.89 9.29
N VAL A 301 -23.04 -14.04 10.42
CA VAL A 301 -23.06 -13.11 11.55
C VAL A 301 -21.69 -12.46 11.80
N ARG A 302 -21.71 -11.23 12.30
CA ARG A 302 -20.56 -10.50 12.85
C ARG A 302 -20.64 -10.50 14.38
N ASP A 303 -19.51 -10.25 15.06
CA ASP A 303 -19.37 -10.01 16.52
C ASP A 303 -20.71 -9.92 17.27
N SER A 304 -21.21 -11.08 17.68
CA SER A 304 -22.49 -11.23 18.36
C SER A 304 -22.32 -12.08 19.61
N ASP A 305 -23.22 -11.90 20.58
CA ASP A 305 -23.22 -12.70 21.82
C ASP A 305 -23.13 -14.20 21.54
N ARG A 306 -23.73 -14.67 20.44
CA ARG A 306 -23.66 -16.07 19.98
C ARG A 306 -22.24 -16.55 19.67
N ILE A 307 -21.39 -15.72 19.06
CA ILE A 307 -19.99 -16.06 18.75
C ILE A 307 -19.18 -16.20 20.05
N PHE A 308 -19.43 -15.29 21.00
CA PHE A 308 -18.80 -15.35 22.33
C PHE A 308 -19.27 -16.55 23.14
N ASP A 309 -20.55 -16.91 23.06
CA ASP A 309 -21.13 -18.07 23.74
C ASP A 309 -20.47 -19.38 23.31
N VAL A 310 -20.16 -19.51 22.01
CA VAL A 310 -19.40 -20.65 21.46
C VAL A 310 -17.88 -20.48 21.51
N ARG A 311 -17.39 -19.40 22.14
CA ARG A 311 -15.96 -19.13 22.39
C ARG A 311 -15.11 -19.09 21.12
N ILE A 312 -15.66 -18.54 20.05
CA ILE A 312 -14.91 -18.26 18.83
C ILE A 312 -14.30 -16.87 18.95
N HIS A 313 -13.04 -16.75 18.57
CA HIS A 313 -12.32 -15.48 18.63
C HIS A 313 -12.63 -14.63 17.38
N GLY A 314 -13.35 -13.52 17.56
CA GLY A 314 -13.73 -12.62 16.46
C GLY A 314 -12.55 -11.96 15.73
N HIS A 315 -11.43 -11.74 16.43
CA HIS A 315 -10.21 -11.12 15.87
C HIS A 315 -9.17 -12.17 15.44
N SER A 316 -9.42 -12.85 14.32
CA SER A 316 -8.54 -13.94 13.87
C SER A 316 -7.26 -13.43 13.19
N LYS A 317 -6.10 -13.81 13.75
CA LYS A 317 -4.78 -13.63 13.12
C LYS A 317 -4.52 -14.59 11.94
N LEU A 318 -5.45 -15.47 11.61
CA LEU A 318 -5.33 -16.32 10.41
C LEU A 318 -5.24 -15.48 9.11
N GLY A 319 -5.86 -14.30 9.07
CA GLY A 319 -5.71 -13.39 7.91
C GLY A 319 -4.28 -12.90 7.70
N GLU A 320 -3.50 -12.73 8.78
CA GLU A 320 -2.08 -12.38 8.73
C GLU A 320 -1.22 -13.57 8.30
N ALA A 321 -1.50 -14.76 8.85
CA ALA A 321 -0.86 -16.00 8.43
C ALA A 321 -1.01 -16.25 6.93
N LEU A 322 -2.22 -16.02 6.41
CA LEU A 322 -2.53 -16.18 5.00
C LEU A 322 -1.76 -15.18 4.15
N ASP A 323 -1.78 -13.89 4.52
CA ASP A 323 -1.07 -12.84 3.75
C ASP A 323 0.44 -13.11 3.65
N LEU A 324 1.09 -13.49 4.76
CA LEU A 324 2.51 -13.83 4.78
C LEU A 324 2.83 -15.01 3.86
N ALA A 325 2.01 -16.06 3.88
CA ALA A 325 2.23 -17.25 3.07
C ALA A 325 1.99 -16.99 1.57
N LEU A 326 0.92 -16.27 1.21
CA LEU A 326 0.62 -15.87 -0.17
C LEU A 326 1.74 -15.00 -0.77
N THR A 327 2.32 -14.11 0.04
CA THR A 327 3.44 -13.26 -0.36
C THR A 327 4.65 -14.06 -0.85
N LEU A 328 5.01 -15.12 -0.12
CA LEU A 328 6.16 -15.97 -0.41
C LEU A 328 5.95 -16.89 -1.60
N ILE A 329 4.69 -17.17 -1.97
CA ILE A 329 4.34 -17.89 -3.20
C ILE A 329 3.92 -16.97 -4.35
N ASN A 330 4.18 -15.67 -4.24
CA ASN A 330 3.97 -14.67 -5.29
C ASN A 330 2.50 -14.46 -5.69
N ILE A 331 1.60 -14.42 -4.70
CA ILE A 331 0.20 -14.00 -4.87
C ILE A 331 -0.02 -12.72 -4.07
N ASP A 332 -0.47 -11.66 -4.74
CA ASP A 332 -0.69 -10.33 -4.14
C ASP A 332 -2.02 -9.74 -4.61
N ASP A 333 -3.12 -10.47 -4.42
CA ASP A 333 -4.47 -10.07 -4.81
C ASP A 333 -5.23 -9.54 -3.57
N PRO A 334 -5.67 -8.27 -3.56
CA PRO A 334 -6.28 -7.63 -2.37
C PRO A 334 -7.66 -8.21 -2.01
N ASP A 335 -8.29 -8.91 -2.94
CA ASP A 335 -9.66 -9.41 -2.83
C ASP A 335 -9.73 -10.83 -2.29
N ILE A 336 -8.74 -11.21 -1.48
CA ILE A 336 -8.61 -12.55 -0.95
C ILE A 336 -9.27 -12.69 0.42
N VAL A 337 -10.04 -13.76 0.57
CA VAL A 337 -10.65 -14.19 1.82
C VAL A 337 -10.29 -15.64 2.10
N LEU A 338 -9.88 -15.92 3.34
CA LEU A 338 -9.75 -17.28 3.85
C LEU A 338 -11.14 -17.81 4.19
N HIS A 339 -11.54 -18.91 3.57
CA HIS A 339 -12.68 -19.72 3.99
C HIS A 339 -12.17 -20.89 4.83
N ALA A 340 -12.48 -20.88 6.13
CA ALA A 340 -12.02 -21.91 7.05
C ALA A 340 -13.14 -22.34 8.01
N ALA A 341 -13.21 -23.64 8.30
CA ALA A 341 -13.97 -24.16 9.41
C ALA A 341 -13.16 -23.97 10.70
N VAL A 342 -13.73 -23.30 11.70
CA VAL A 342 -13.05 -22.91 12.93
C VAL A 342 -13.61 -23.64 14.15
N THR A 343 -12.76 -23.82 15.16
CA THR A 343 -13.13 -24.48 16.42
C THR A 343 -13.15 -23.48 17.58
N SER A 344 -13.89 -23.83 18.63
CA SER A 344 -13.95 -23.04 19.86
C SER A 344 -12.62 -23.03 20.62
N GLU A 345 -12.37 -21.95 21.36
CA GLU A 345 -11.30 -21.91 22.34
C GLU A 345 -11.57 -22.90 23.48
N PRO A 346 -10.54 -23.64 23.95
CA PRO A 346 -10.70 -24.56 25.07
C PRO A 346 -11.16 -23.80 26.33
N LYS A 347 -12.08 -24.42 27.10
CA LYS A 347 -12.56 -23.79 28.33
C LYS A 347 -11.40 -23.59 29.33
N ARG A 348 -11.17 -22.35 29.80
CA ARG A 348 -10.23 -22.05 30.89
C ARG A 348 -10.50 -23.00 32.07
N LEU A 349 -9.61 -23.97 32.27
CA LEU A 349 -9.62 -24.79 33.48
C LEU A 349 -9.18 -23.92 34.65
N LYS A 350 -10.00 -23.87 35.71
CA LYS A 350 -9.64 -23.19 36.96
C LYS A 350 -8.47 -23.93 37.60
N GLN A 351 -7.24 -23.52 37.29
CA GLN A 351 -6.03 -23.50 38.15
C GLN A 351 -4.76 -23.43 37.31
N GLY A 352 -4.02 -22.32 37.43
CA GLY A 352 -2.55 -22.30 37.44
C GLY A 352 -1.74 -22.72 36.21
N VAL A 353 -2.35 -23.06 35.07
CA VAL A 353 -1.58 -23.38 33.86
C VAL A 353 -1.14 -22.08 33.20
N VAL A 354 0.17 -21.84 33.22
CA VAL A 354 0.88 -20.77 32.50
C VAL A 354 0.30 -20.66 31.09
N GLU A 355 -0.23 -19.49 30.75
CA GLU A 355 -0.77 -19.19 29.42
C GLU A 355 0.25 -19.60 28.35
N ARG A 356 -0.10 -20.56 27.49
CA ARG A 356 0.69 -20.80 26.27
C ARG A 356 0.55 -19.53 25.42
N ALA A 357 1.64 -19.08 24.81
CA ALA A 357 1.55 -18.09 23.75
C ALA A 357 0.59 -18.63 22.67
N GLY A 358 -0.48 -17.89 22.37
CA GLY A 358 -1.43 -18.25 21.33
C GLY A 358 -2.67 -19.05 21.77
N TRP A 359 -3.25 -18.76 22.93
CA TRP A 359 -4.61 -19.22 23.27
C TRP A 359 -5.63 -18.62 22.27
N ARG A 360 -5.86 -19.35 21.19
CA ARG A 360 -6.88 -19.10 20.16
C ARG A 360 -7.49 -20.46 19.81
N GLY A 361 -8.68 -20.48 19.24
CA GLY A 361 -9.31 -21.72 18.77
C GLY A 361 -8.46 -22.44 17.70
N GLY A 362 -9.05 -23.42 17.04
CA GLY A 362 -8.43 -24.14 15.95
C GLY A 362 -9.09 -23.84 14.61
N PHE A 363 -8.58 -24.49 13.57
CA PHE A 363 -9.21 -24.53 12.26
C PHE A 363 -8.99 -25.88 11.58
N HIS A 364 -9.92 -26.27 10.74
CA HIS A 364 -9.89 -27.52 10.01
C HIS A 364 -8.88 -27.46 8.87
N LYS A 365 -8.22 -28.59 8.56
CA LYS A 365 -7.22 -28.68 7.48
C LYS A 365 -7.75 -28.37 6.08
N ASP A 366 -9.05 -28.53 5.86
CA ASP A 366 -9.69 -28.32 4.55
C ASP A 366 -10.12 -26.86 4.33
N TRP A 367 -9.27 -25.91 4.70
CA TRP A 367 -9.47 -24.50 4.40
C TRP A 367 -9.26 -24.20 2.91
N ARG A 368 -9.83 -23.09 2.45
CA ARG A 368 -9.80 -22.64 1.05
C ARG A 368 -9.50 -21.15 0.98
N VAL A 369 -8.89 -20.73 -0.12
CA VAL A 369 -8.64 -19.32 -0.41
C VAL A 369 -9.56 -18.89 -1.53
N LEU A 370 -10.38 -17.89 -1.27
CA LEU A 370 -11.36 -17.34 -2.20
C LEU A 370 -10.89 -15.96 -2.68
N ARG A 371 -11.13 -15.66 -3.95
CA ARG A 371 -11.09 -14.32 -4.51
C ARG A 371 -12.52 -13.80 -4.65
N VAL A 372 -12.78 -12.62 -4.08
CA VAL A 372 -14.10 -12.01 -3.98
C VAL A 372 -14.05 -10.58 -4.51
N LYS A 373 -14.43 -10.39 -5.78
CA LYS A 373 -14.50 -9.07 -6.42
C LYS A 373 -15.93 -8.58 -6.53
N SER A 374 -16.17 -7.31 -6.23
CA SER A 374 -17.49 -6.70 -6.38
C SER A 374 -18.03 -6.89 -7.81
N GLY A 375 -19.29 -7.32 -7.92
CA GLY A 375 -19.95 -7.57 -9.21
C GLY A 375 -19.44 -8.80 -9.99
N ARG A 376 -18.53 -9.62 -9.44
CA ARG A 376 -18.05 -10.86 -10.06
C ARG A 376 -18.40 -12.09 -9.23
N ARG A 377 -18.44 -13.25 -9.89
CA ARG A 377 -18.57 -14.53 -9.17
C ARG A 377 -17.29 -14.82 -8.37
N PRO A 378 -17.39 -15.42 -7.18
CA PRO A 378 -16.23 -15.89 -6.44
C PRO A 378 -15.42 -16.91 -7.23
N GLU A 379 -14.13 -16.89 -6.96
CA GLU A 379 -13.20 -17.87 -7.49
C GLU A 379 -12.39 -18.49 -6.37
N ILE A 380 -12.02 -19.75 -6.52
CA ILE A 380 -11.16 -20.48 -5.60
C ILE A 380 -9.74 -20.56 -6.14
N LEU A 381 -8.77 -20.42 -5.24
CA LEU A 381 -7.36 -20.57 -5.55
C LEU A 381 -7.03 -22.01 -5.93
N ARG A 382 -6.46 -22.21 -7.11
CA ARG A 382 -6.00 -23.49 -7.66
C ARG A 382 -4.51 -23.44 -7.94
N LEU A 383 -3.74 -24.09 -7.08
CA LEU A 383 -2.29 -24.21 -7.21
C LEU A 383 -1.86 -25.60 -7.64
N GLU A 384 -0.71 -25.68 -8.32
CA GLU A 384 -0.01 -26.95 -8.53
C GLU A 384 0.38 -27.59 -7.19
N PRO A 385 0.46 -28.94 -7.09
CA PRO A 385 0.66 -29.63 -5.82
C PRO A 385 1.88 -29.14 -5.02
N ALA A 386 3.00 -28.86 -5.68
CA ALA A 386 4.22 -28.39 -5.00
C ALA A 386 4.05 -26.99 -4.41
N LEU A 387 3.39 -26.08 -5.12
CA LEU A 387 3.16 -24.71 -4.65
C LEU A 387 2.08 -24.68 -3.58
N ARG A 388 1.06 -25.53 -3.71
CA ARG A 388 0.05 -25.75 -2.67
C ARG A 388 0.67 -26.24 -1.36
N ALA A 389 1.56 -27.24 -1.42
CA ALA A 389 2.24 -27.75 -0.24
C ALA A 389 3.09 -26.67 0.46
N ARG A 390 3.75 -25.80 -0.32
CA ARG A 390 4.49 -24.65 0.22
C ARG A 390 3.58 -23.64 0.92
N LEU A 391 2.45 -23.28 0.29
CA LEU A 391 1.44 -22.41 0.90
C LEU A 391 0.93 -22.99 2.22
N GLU A 392 0.56 -24.27 2.21
CA GLU A 392 0.04 -24.98 3.38
C GLU A 392 1.08 -25.05 4.50
N ALA A 393 2.34 -25.33 4.20
CA ALA A 393 3.42 -25.33 5.19
C ALA A 393 3.57 -23.96 5.87
N GLY A 394 3.63 -22.88 5.09
CA GLY A 394 3.77 -21.53 5.62
C GLY A 394 2.55 -21.09 6.44
N PHE A 395 1.34 -21.25 5.88
CA PHE A 395 0.10 -20.84 6.56
C PHE A 395 -0.14 -21.65 7.84
N ASN A 396 -0.13 -22.99 7.75
CA ASN A 396 -0.43 -23.84 8.89
C ASN A 396 0.66 -23.72 9.96
N GLY A 397 1.94 -23.67 9.57
CA GLY A 397 3.05 -23.55 10.51
C GLY A 397 3.05 -22.20 11.23
N TRP A 398 2.77 -21.10 10.53
CA TRP A 398 2.66 -19.79 11.16
C TRP A 398 1.45 -19.70 12.10
N ALA A 399 0.30 -20.21 11.68
CA ALA A 399 -0.89 -20.26 12.52
C ALA A 399 -0.64 -21.09 13.80
N ALA A 400 0.06 -22.23 13.68
CA ALA A 400 0.44 -23.05 14.83
C ALA A 400 1.37 -22.31 15.81
N ARG A 401 2.33 -21.53 15.30
CA ARG A 401 3.20 -20.69 16.12
C ARG A 401 2.42 -19.60 16.88
N ASP A 402 1.42 -19.00 16.24
CA ASP A 402 0.50 -18.05 16.90
C ASP A 402 -0.57 -18.75 17.75
N GLY A 403 -0.46 -20.08 17.89
CA GLY A 403 -1.15 -20.98 18.82
C GLY A 403 -2.50 -21.52 18.36
N PHE A 404 -2.83 -21.36 17.08
CA PHE A 404 -3.98 -22.05 16.49
C PHE A 404 -3.73 -23.56 16.39
N LYS A 405 -4.73 -24.37 16.74
CA LYS A 405 -4.68 -25.82 16.55
C LYS A 405 -5.21 -26.19 15.16
N LEU A 406 -4.39 -26.87 14.35
CA LEU A 406 -4.89 -27.52 13.13
C LEU A 406 -5.66 -28.79 13.54
N VAL A 407 -6.92 -28.92 13.10
CA VAL A 407 -7.77 -30.08 13.40
C VAL A 407 -8.12 -30.85 12.13
N GLU A 408 -8.26 -32.17 12.27
CA GLU A 408 -8.71 -33.06 11.18
C GLU A 408 -10.13 -33.57 11.37
N ALA A 409 -10.66 -33.52 12.59
CA ALA A 409 -11.97 -34.02 12.92
C ALA A 409 -13.00 -32.91 12.75
N ILE A 410 -13.93 -33.09 11.81
CA ILE A 410 -15.02 -32.13 11.57
C ILE A 410 -15.94 -31.97 12.79
N SER A 411 -15.97 -32.95 13.70
CA SER A 411 -16.72 -32.89 14.95
C SER A 411 -16.18 -31.84 15.95
N GLU A 412 -14.95 -31.35 15.76
CA GLU A 412 -14.38 -30.27 16.58
C GLU A 412 -14.76 -28.88 16.01
N VAL A 413 -15.34 -28.81 14.82
CA VAL A 413 -15.72 -27.55 14.16
C VAL A 413 -17.00 -27.00 14.77
N GLU A 414 -16.98 -25.70 15.06
CA GLU A 414 -18.08 -24.97 15.70
C GLU A 414 -18.70 -23.92 14.76
N ALA A 415 -17.98 -23.50 13.73
CA ALA A 415 -18.48 -22.56 12.73
C ALA A 415 -17.68 -22.61 11.43
N GLU A 416 -18.27 -22.12 10.34
CA GLU A 416 -17.50 -21.66 9.18
C GLU A 416 -17.16 -20.18 9.35
N ALA A 417 -16.00 -19.77 8.83
CA ALA A 417 -15.51 -18.41 8.91
C ALA A 417 -14.99 -17.95 7.55
N LEU A 418 -15.34 -16.72 7.19
CA LEU A 418 -14.68 -15.96 6.13
C LEU A 418 -13.82 -14.90 6.80
N ILE A 419 -12.51 -15.02 6.64
CA ILE A 419 -11.51 -14.18 7.29
C ILE A 419 -10.76 -13.41 6.19
N PRO A 420 -10.96 -12.09 6.08
CA PRO A 420 -10.23 -11.26 5.13
C PRO A 420 -8.71 -11.37 5.32
N ARG A 421 -7.94 -11.25 4.23
CA ARG A 421 -6.49 -11.13 4.33
C ARG A 421 -6.13 -9.90 5.16
N ASN A 422 -5.06 -9.96 5.95
CA ASN A 422 -4.56 -8.75 6.61
C ASN A 422 -3.82 -7.88 5.58
N ARG A 423 -4.47 -6.79 5.14
CA ARG A 423 -3.89 -5.84 4.18
C ARG A 423 -2.64 -5.11 4.72
N ARG A 424 -2.50 -5.03 6.05
CA ARG A 424 -1.37 -4.44 6.78
C ARG A 424 -0.43 -5.56 7.24
N ARG A 425 0.42 -6.01 6.32
CA ARG A 425 1.36 -7.12 6.54
C ARG A 425 2.34 -6.84 7.68
N ALA A 426 2.63 -7.85 8.49
CA ALA A 426 3.72 -7.83 9.45
C ALA A 426 4.98 -8.48 8.84
N THR A 427 5.69 -7.77 7.96
CA THR A 427 6.86 -8.32 7.23
C THR A 427 8.01 -8.84 8.09
N HIS A 428 8.13 -8.38 9.34
CA HIS A 428 9.13 -8.89 10.28
C HIS A 428 8.93 -10.40 10.56
N HIS A 429 7.79 -10.95 10.17
CA HIS A 429 7.49 -12.37 10.21
C HIS A 429 7.80 -13.13 8.90
N LEU A 430 8.09 -12.44 7.78
CA LEU A 430 8.32 -13.10 6.49
C LEU A 430 9.49 -14.09 6.53
N LYS A 431 10.60 -13.73 7.18
CA LYS A 431 11.76 -14.64 7.33
C LYS A 431 11.41 -15.89 8.15
N GLN A 432 10.55 -15.74 9.15
CA GLN A 432 10.07 -16.86 9.96
C GLN A 432 9.20 -17.79 9.12
N VAL A 433 8.24 -17.24 8.37
CA VAL A 433 7.37 -18.03 7.48
C VAL A 433 8.17 -18.68 6.35
N GLU A 434 9.14 -17.98 5.77
CA GLU A 434 10.05 -18.52 4.75
C GLU A 434 10.83 -19.71 5.30
N ALA A 435 11.43 -19.59 6.49
CA ALA A 435 12.12 -20.70 7.14
C ALA A 435 11.18 -21.90 7.40
N ILE A 436 9.95 -21.65 7.86
CA ILE A 436 8.91 -22.69 8.07
C ILE A 436 8.58 -23.38 6.73
N MET A 437 8.40 -22.64 5.64
CA MET A 437 8.19 -23.20 4.31
C MET A 437 9.37 -24.04 3.81
N HIS A 438 10.58 -23.79 4.34
CA HIS A 438 11.79 -24.57 4.09
C HIS A 438 12.02 -25.70 5.10
N GLY A 439 11.05 -25.99 5.98
CA GLY A 439 11.06 -27.13 6.89
C GLY A 439 11.53 -26.83 8.31
N ALA A 440 11.71 -25.56 8.69
CA ALA A 440 11.99 -25.19 10.07
C ALA A 440 10.80 -25.52 10.99
N ASP A 441 11.09 -25.92 12.24
CA ASP A 441 10.05 -26.14 13.24
C ASP A 441 9.43 -24.78 13.66
N PRO A 442 8.12 -24.54 13.46
CA PRO A 442 7.46 -23.31 13.85
C PRO A 442 7.50 -23.05 15.37
N MET A 443 7.75 -24.07 16.20
CA MET A 443 7.80 -23.99 17.66
C MET A 443 9.21 -23.75 18.21
N ASP A 444 10.24 -23.74 17.36
CA ASP A 444 11.61 -23.41 17.76
C ASP A 444 11.71 -21.91 18.13
N LYS A 445 11.59 -21.61 19.42
CA LYS A 445 11.57 -20.24 19.94
C LYS A 445 12.88 -19.50 19.66
N GLU A 446 14.02 -20.17 19.68
CA GLU A 446 15.33 -19.52 19.51
C GLU A 446 15.55 -19.12 18.05
N LEU A 447 15.27 -20.04 17.13
CA LEU A 447 15.29 -19.76 15.70
C LEU A 447 14.31 -18.64 15.33
N MET A 448 13.06 -18.75 15.81
CA MET A 448 12.04 -17.74 15.52
C MET A 448 12.39 -16.37 16.11
N GLN A 449 12.92 -16.31 17.33
CA GLN A 449 13.39 -15.03 17.89
C GLN A 449 14.54 -14.43 17.08
N THR A 450 15.44 -15.26 16.55
CA THR A 450 16.56 -14.79 15.73
C THR A 450 16.08 -14.25 14.39
N LEU A 451 15.10 -14.91 13.76
CA LEU A 451 14.54 -14.49 12.47
C LEU A 451 13.55 -13.32 12.57
N GLY A 452 13.01 -13.06 13.77
CA GLY A 452 12.08 -11.96 14.04
C GLY A 452 12.74 -10.69 14.59
N ARG A 453 14.07 -10.70 14.75
CA ARG A 453 14.91 -9.54 15.02
C ARG A 453 15.53 -9.06 13.71
#